data_AF-A0A832LIX8-F1
#
_entry.id   AF-A0A832LIX8-F1
#
_cell.length_a   1.000
_cell.length_b   1.000
_cell.length_c   1.000
_cell.angle_alpha   90.00
_cell.angle_beta   90.00
_cell.angle_gamma   90.00
#
_symmetry.space_group_name_H-M   'P 1'
#
loop_
_entity.id
_entity.type
_entity.pdbx_description
1 polymer ?
#
loop_
_entity_poly.entity_id
_entity_poly.type
_entity_poly.pdbx_seq_one_letter_code
_entity_poly.pdbx_strand_id
1 'polypeptide(L)'
;MKRFAAVTLAALMLLTVFASAASAADAVEIRGPVFNGSNIQSIVGDGITIGADQFAAFYYDINDNVTTETLSINNVTGNNGNVIGEGGLVYTTTVQKVAYEYDKPAAGWDNYSVIGFFAEKYIPLKPAKADKLAKLILDSNDKYTVRTGEKLDLGDGYAIEAKQVDVDGKK
;
A
#
# COMPACT_ATOMS: atom_id res chain seq x y z
N MET A 1 -12.42 35.63 20.10
CA MET A 1 -11.34 34.73 19.62
C MET A 1 -10.33 34.45 20.74
N LYS A 2 -10.61 33.56 21.71
CA LYS A 2 -9.64 33.15 22.75
C LYS A 2 -9.85 31.70 23.26
N ARG A 3 -10.49 30.81 22.47
CA ARG A 3 -10.75 29.42 22.91
C ARG A 3 -10.31 28.34 21.91
N PHE A 4 -9.67 28.71 20.80
CA PHE A 4 -9.20 27.74 19.79
C PHE A 4 -7.70 27.42 19.87
N ALA A 5 -6.90 28.20 20.62
CA ALA A 5 -5.46 27.97 20.71
C ALA A 5 -5.04 26.95 21.79
N ALA A 6 -5.92 26.61 22.74
CA ALA A 6 -5.59 25.71 23.85
C ALA A 6 -5.79 24.22 23.52
N VAL A 7 -6.66 23.91 22.54
CA VAL A 7 -7.00 22.51 22.20
C VAL A 7 -5.97 21.87 21.27
N THR A 8 -5.34 22.66 20.39
CA THR A 8 -4.27 22.16 19.50
C THR A 8 -2.95 21.91 20.22
N LEU A 9 -2.64 22.67 21.28
CA LEU A 9 -1.42 22.46 22.05
C LEU A 9 -1.53 21.25 23.00
N ALA A 10 -2.73 20.94 23.50
CA ALA A 10 -2.96 19.73 24.28
C ALA A 10 -2.85 18.45 23.42
N ALA A 11 -3.34 18.48 22.17
CA ALA A 11 -3.19 17.34 21.24
C ALA A 11 -1.73 17.11 20.83
N LEU A 12 -0.92 18.16 20.70
CA LEU A 12 0.51 18.03 20.37
C LEU A 12 1.37 17.67 21.60
N MET A 13 1.01 18.10 22.81
CA MET A 13 1.69 17.69 24.04
C MET A 13 1.33 16.27 24.49
N LEU A 14 0.18 15.72 24.08
CA LEU A 14 -0.13 14.30 24.27
C LEU A 14 0.71 13.38 23.36
N LEU A 15 1.27 13.90 22.27
CA LEU A 15 2.17 13.12 21.39
C LEU A 15 3.64 13.11 21.87
N THR A 16 4.04 13.99 22.79
CA THR A 16 5.46 14.21 23.14
C THR A 16 5.88 13.69 24.52
N VAL A 17 4.94 13.14 25.32
CA VAL A 17 5.23 12.62 26.68
C VAL A 17 5.68 11.14 26.71
N PHE A 18 5.80 10.48 25.55
CA PHE A 18 6.42 9.15 25.43
C PHE A 18 7.82 9.18 24.79
N ALA A 19 8.59 10.25 24.98
CA ALA A 19 10.04 10.23 24.73
C ALA A 19 10.82 9.56 25.89
N SER A 20 10.19 8.67 26.64
CA SER A 20 10.84 7.81 27.64
C SER A 20 11.43 6.60 26.92
N ALA A 21 12.75 6.62 26.73
CA ALA A 21 13.59 5.49 26.30
C ALA A 21 12.99 4.66 25.15
N ALA A 22 13.37 5.01 23.91
CA ALA A 22 13.21 4.10 22.77
C ALA A 22 14.00 2.81 23.03
N SER A 23 13.40 1.84 23.71
CA SER A 23 13.66 0.45 23.39
C SER A 23 13.19 0.30 21.94
N ALA A 24 14.11 0.00 21.03
CA ALA A 24 13.75 -0.39 19.68
C ALA A 24 12.72 -1.52 19.79
N ALA A 25 11.45 -1.22 19.51
CA ALA A 25 10.50 -2.27 19.22
C ALA A 25 10.90 -2.80 17.84
N ASP A 26 11.40 -4.03 17.78
CA ASP A 26 11.88 -4.66 16.54
C ASP A 26 10.77 -4.85 15.49
N ALA A 27 9.50 -4.58 15.83
CA ALA A 27 8.38 -4.58 14.89
C ALA A 27 7.25 -3.64 15.34
N VAL A 28 6.57 -3.01 14.37
CA VAL A 28 5.32 -2.27 14.57
C VAL A 28 4.15 -3.20 14.23
N GLU A 29 3.16 -3.28 15.11
CA GLU A 29 1.94 -4.07 14.88
C GLU A 29 0.79 -3.16 14.42
N ILE A 30 0.19 -3.50 13.28
CA ILE A 30 -1.04 -2.89 12.77
C ILE A 30 -2.16 -3.92 12.91
N ARG A 31 -3.27 -3.56 13.56
CA ARG A 31 -4.37 -4.49 13.88
C ARG A 31 -5.61 -4.20 13.02
N GLY A 32 -6.33 -5.26 12.67
CA GLY A 32 -7.66 -5.20 12.05
C GLY A 32 -8.80 -5.20 13.09
N PRO A 33 -10.05 -5.37 12.63
CA PRO A 33 -11.20 -5.45 13.52
C PRO A 33 -11.15 -6.69 14.42
N VAL A 34 -11.78 -6.58 15.60
CA VAL A 34 -11.93 -7.71 16.53
C VAL A 34 -13.27 -8.40 16.27
N PHE A 35 -13.22 -9.72 16.07
CA PHE A 35 -14.40 -10.57 16.02
C PHE A 35 -14.47 -11.43 17.28
N ASN A 36 -15.63 -11.47 17.93
CA ASN A 36 -15.83 -12.16 19.20
C ASN A 36 -17.11 -12.99 19.17
N GLY A 37 -17.05 -14.19 19.73
CA GLY A 37 -18.16 -15.15 19.82
C GLY A 37 -17.75 -16.38 20.61
N SER A 38 -18.72 -17.23 20.96
CA SER A 38 -18.50 -18.45 21.77
C SER A 38 -17.87 -19.60 20.98
N ASN A 39 -17.96 -19.57 19.66
CA ASN A 39 -17.29 -20.47 18.71
C ASN A 39 -17.20 -19.80 17.32
N ILE A 40 -16.48 -20.45 16.40
CA ILE A 40 -16.23 -19.96 15.04
C ILE A 40 -17.53 -19.76 14.26
N GLN A 41 -18.56 -20.60 14.44
CA GLN A 41 -19.85 -20.41 13.78
C GLN A 41 -20.56 -19.15 14.24
N SER A 42 -20.51 -18.84 15.54
CA SER A 42 -21.09 -17.60 16.09
C SER A 42 -20.34 -16.34 15.67
N ILE A 43 -19.04 -16.47 15.36
CA ILE A 43 -18.21 -15.38 14.86
C ILE A 43 -18.48 -15.15 13.38
N VAL A 44 -18.37 -16.22 12.58
CA VAL A 44 -18.38 -16.15 11.11
C VAL A 44 -19.79 -15.92 10.57
N GLY A 45 -20.83 -16.47 11.20
CA GLY A 45 -22.19 -16.43 10.66
C GLY A 45 -22.23 -17.00 9.24
N ASP A 46 -22.60 -16.18 8.27
CA ASP A 46 -22.60 -16.55 6.84
C ASP A 46 -21.24 -16.36 6.14
N GLY A 47 -20.26 -15.72 6.81
CA GLY A 47 -18.95 -15.37 6.26
C GLY A 47 -18.51 -13.99 6.72
N ILE A 48 -17.20 -13.83 6.95
CA ILE A 48 -16.55 -12.54 7.19
C ILE A 48 -15.59 -12.28 6.05
N THR A 49 -15.57 -11.06 5.53
CA THR A 49 -14.54 -10.57 4.61
C THR A 49 -14.02 -9.24 5.11
N ILE A 50 -12.71 -9.17 5.32
CA ILE A 50 -12.00 -7.99 5.82
C ILE A 50 -11.27 -7.37 4.63
N GLY A 51 -11.63 -6.13 4.28
CA GLY A 51 -10.94 -5.33 3.26
C GLY A 51 -10.01 -4.27 3.87
N ALA A 52 -9.37 -3.48 3.02
CA ALA A 52 -8.50 -2.37 3.43
C ALA A 52 -9.24 -1.23 4.15
N ASP A 53 -10.56 -1.14 3.99
CA ASP A 53 -11.43 -0.23 4.75
C ASP A 53 -11.56 -0.63 6.23
N GLN A 54 -11.31 -1.90 6.55
CA GLN A 54 -11.39 -2.43 7.92
C GLN A 54 -10.01 -2.76 8.50
N PHE A 55 -9.06 -3.20 7.67
CA PHE A 55 -7.71 -3.54 8.08
C PHE A 55 -6.68 -2.64 7.41
N ALA A 56 -6.25 -1.62 8.15
CA ALA A 56 -5.36 -0.55 7.66
C ALA A 56 -3.96 -1.01 7.21
N ALA A 57 -3.58 -2.26 7.44
CA ALA A 57 -2.33 -2.80 6.92
C ALA A 57 -2.42 -3.15 5.42
N PHE A 58 -3.61 -3.47 4.91
CA PHE A 58 -3.75 -3.79 3.49
C PHE A 58 -3.49 -2.58 2.61
N TYR A 59 -2.95 -2.85 1.43
CA TYR A 59 -2.67 -1.84 0.43
C TYR A 59 -3.92 -1.02 0.10
N TYR A 60 -3.78 0.30 0.20
CA TYR A 60 -4.78 1.27 -0.21
C TYR A 60 -4.11 2.45 -0.89
N ASP A 61 -4.52 2.74 -2.12
CA ASP A 61 -4.23 3.99 -2.81
C ASP A 61 -5.35 4.99 -2.55
N ILE A 62 -5.04 6.08 -1.82
CA ILE A 62 -6.03 7.11 -1.48
C ILE A 62 -6.39 8.03 -2.65
N ASN A 63 -5.48 8.20 -3.62
CA ASN A 63 -5.70 9.10 -4.74
C ASN A 63 -6.67 8.49 -5.74
N ASP A 64 -6.47 7.21 -6.05
CA ASP A 64 -7.33 6.46 -6.97
C ASP A 64 -8.47 5.71 -6.27
N ASN A 65 -8.49 5.71 -4.93
CA ASN A 65 -9.41 4.95 -4.10
C ASN A 65 -9.40 3.44 -4.47
N VAL A 66 -8.19 2.87 -4.55
CA VAL A 66 -7.95 1.49 -5.02
C VAL A 66 -7.43 0.62 -3.88
N THR A 67 -8.07 -0.53 -3.70
CA THR A 67 -7.64 -1.60 -2.78
C THR A 67 -7.46 -2.90 -3.55
N THR A 68 -6.59 -3.79 -3.09
CA THR A 68 -6.34 -5.06 -3.80
C THR A 68 -6.56 -6.31 -2.95
N GLU A 69 -6.50 -6.19 -1.62
CA GLU A 69 -6.41 -7.32 -0.69
C GLU A 69 -7.71 -7.51 0.11
N THR A 70 -8.05 -8.79 0.36
CA THR A 70 -9.05 -9.19 1.34
C THR A 70 -8.58 -10.41 2.13
N LEU A 71 -9.04 -10.51 3.38
CA LEU A 71 -8.94 -11.72 4.20
C LEU A 71 -10.33 -12.17 4.61
N SER A 72 -10.73 -13.37 4.19
CA SER A 72 -12.04 -13.93 4.48
C SER A 72 -11.94 -15.12 5.41
N ILE A 73 -12.90 -15.20 6.35
CA ILE A 73 -13.19 -16.39 7.14
C ILE A 73 -14.57 -16.88 6.73
N ASN A 74 -14.63 -18.03 6.05
CA ASN A 74 -15.84 -18.56 5.43
C ASN A 74 -16.53 -19.57 6.36
N ASN A 75 -17.86 -19.64 6.25
CA ASN A 75 -18.62 -20.69 6.92
C ASN A 75 -18.50 -21.99 6.11
N VAL A 76 -17.73 -22.95 6.63
CA VAL A 76 -17.47 -24.25 5.98
C VAL A 76 -17.83 -25.38 6.93
N THR A 77 -18.20 -26.55 6.39
CA THR A 77 -18.61 -27.73 7.18
C THR A 77 -17.58 -28.15 8.23
N GLY A 78 -16.29 -27.93 7.97
CA GLY A 78 -15.20 -28.27 8.90
C GLY A 78 -15.03 -27.32 10.10
N ASN A 79 -15.80 -26.24 10.17
CA ASN A 79 -15.76 -25.32 11.31
C ASN A 79 -16.21 -26.03 12.59
N ASN A 80 -15.46 -25.88 13.69
CA ASN A 80 -15.82 -26.48 14.98
C ASN A 80 -15.10 -25.80 16.15
N GLY A 81 -15.85 -25.27 17.12
CA GLY A 81 -15.23 -24.62 18.29
C GLY A 81 -14.37 -23.43 17.85
N ASN A 82 -13.05 -23.52 18.00
CA ASN A 82 -12.08 -22.52 17.54
C ASN A 82 -11.31 -22.95 16.27
N VAL A 83 -11.76 -24.01 15.59
CA VAL A 83 -11.14 -24.55 14.38
C VAL A 83 -11.84 -23.97 13.15
N ILE A 84 -11.07 -23.32 12.29
CA ILE A 84 -11.51 -22.95 10.93
C ILE A 84 -11.27 -24.18 10.04
N GLY A 85 -12.32 -24.65 9.36
CA GLY A 85 -12.23 -25.80 8.48
C GLY A 85 -11.38 -25.52 7.23
N GLU A 86 -11.00 -26.58 6.52
CA GLU A 86 -10.25 -26.47 5.26
C GLU A 86 -10.96 -25.56 4.25
N GLY A 87 -10.19 -24.68 3.60
CA GLY A 87 -10.72 -23.63 2.71
C GLY A 87 -11.49 -22.52 3.41
N GLY A 88 -11.60 -22.56 4.73
CA GLY A 88 -12.32 -21.57 5.54
C GLY A 88 -11.54 -20.28 5.79
N LEU A 89 -10.22 -20.25 5.61
CA LEU A 89 -9.40 -19.04 5.72
C LEU A 89 -8.79 -18.72 4.35
N VAL A 90 -9.17 -17.59 3.77
CA VAL A 90 -8.80 -17.24 2.39
C VAL A 90 -8.26 -15.82 2.35
N TYR A 91 -6.97 -15.69 2.03
CA TYR A 91 -6.40 -14.41 1.62
C TYR A 91 -6.51 -14.30 0.09
N THR A 92 -7.07 -13.19 -0.39
CA THR A 92 -7.19 -12.91 -1.82
C THR A 92 -6.52 -11.58 -2.12
N THR A 93 -5.77 -11.53 -3.22
CA THR A 93 -5.33 -10.27 -3.80
C THR A 93 -5.59 -10.24 -5.30
N THR A 94 -5.98 -9.08 -5.81
CA THR A 94 -6.33 -8.88 -7.22
C THR A 94 -5.56 -7.69 -7.79
N VAL A 95 -4.95 -7.87 -8.96
CA VAL A 95 -4.30 -6.77 -9.68
C VAL A 95 -5.31 -5.68 -10.00
N GLN A 96 -5.00 -4.45 -9.61
CA GLN A 96 -5.75 -3.25 -9.96
C GLN A 96 -4.88 -2.30 -10.78
N LYS A 97 -5.46 -1.17 -11.19
CA LYS A 97 -4.74 -0.09 -11.87
C LYS A 97 -4.83 1.18 -11.05
N VAL A 98 -3.75 1.95 -11.07
CA VAL A 98 -3.61 3.27 -10.45
C VAL A 98 -2.97 4.21 -11.46
N ALA A 99 -3.25 5.50 -11.33
CA ALA A 99 -2.70 6.51 -12.21
C ALA A 99 -1.19 6.65 -11.97
N TYR A 100 -0.44 7.05 -13.00
CA TYR A 100 0.92 7.52 -12.77
C TYR A 100 0.91 8.85 -12.03
N GLU A 101 1.92 9.13 -11.21
CA GLU A 101 2.09 10.44 -10.59
C GLU A 101 2.23 11.56 -11.65
N TYR A 102 2.86 11.23 -12.79
CA TYR A 102 2.85 12.04 -14.01
C TYR A 102 1.63 11.72 -14.89
N ASP A 103 0.42 11.95 -14.38
CA ASP A 103 -0.85 11.69 -15.10
C ASP A 103 -0.99 12.62 -16.33
N LYS A 104 -0.64 12.06 -17.50
CA LYS A 104 -0.73 12.67 -18.84
C LYS A 104 -1.17 11.62 -19.87
N PRO A 105 -2.46 11.27 -19.93
CA PRO A 105 -2.95 10.18 -20.78
C PRO A 105 -2.67 10.42 -22.28
N ALA A 106 -2.75 11.68 -22.73
CA ALA A 106 -2.44 12.06 -24.11
C ALA A 106 -0.97 11.83 -24.50
N ALA A 107 -0.06 11.75 -23.53
CA ALA A 107 1.35 11.44 -23.72
C ALA A 107 1.68 9.96 -23.43
N GLY A 108 0.66 9.11 -23.21
CA GLY A 108 0.82 7.68 -22.90
C GLY A 108 0.99 7.37 -21.42
N TRP A 109 0.85 8.35 -20.53
CA TRP A 109 0.96 8.18 -19.07
C TRP A 109 -0.44 8.22 -18.45
N ASP A 110 -1.14 7.09 -18.54
CA ASP A 110 -2.48 6.93 -17.99
C ASP A 110 -2.42 6.16 -16.67
N ASN A 111 -2.26 4.83 -16.73
CA ASN A 111 -2.24 3.98 -15.54
C ASN A 111 -1.15 2.89 -15.61
N TYR A 112 -0.75 2.37 -14.44
CA TYR A 112 0.02 1.13 -14.30
C TYR A 112 -0.69 0.11 -13.39
N SER A 113 -0.26 -1.15 -13.46
CA SER A 113 -0.81 -2.20 -12.61
C SER A 113 -0.16 -2.21 -11.23
N VAL A 114 -0.98 -2.40 -10.19
CA VAL A 114 -0.55 -2.53 -8.80
C VAL A 114 -1.21 -3.73 -8.14
N ILE A 115 -0.53 -4.30 -7.16
CA ILE A 115 -1.07 -5.35 -6.29
C ILE A 115 -0.47 -5.21 -4.89
N GLY A 116 -1.32 -5.25 -3.87
CA GLY A 116 -0.93 -5.51 -2.48
C GLY A 116 -0.64 -7.00 -2.30
N PHE A 117 0.51 -7.33 -1.74
CA PHE A 117 0.89 -8.70 -1.46
C PHE A 117 1.40 -8.80 -0.02
N PHE A 118 0.55 -9.31 0.87
CA PHE A 118 0.81 -9.39 2.30
C PHE A 118 1.15 -8.02 2.90
N ALA A 119 0.24 -7.04 2.71
CA ALA A 119 0.34 -5.67 3.22
C ALA A 119 1.46 -4.80 2.61
N GLU A 120 2.08 -5.25 1.52
CA GLU A 120 3.10 -4.47 0.81
C GLU A 120 2.71 -4.19 -0.65
N LYS A 121 3.01 -2.98 -1.15
CA LYS A 121 2.82 -2.60 -2.56
C LYS A 121 3.83 -3.33 -3.46
N TYR A 122 3.33 -3.93 -4.53
CA TYR A 122 4.11 -4.52 -5.63
C TYR A 122 3.54 -4.15 -6.99
N ILE A 123 4.40 -4.25 -8.02
CA ILE A 123 4.07 -4.03 -9.42
C ILE A 123 4.11 -5.36 -10.17
N PRO A 124 3.00 -5.79 -10.79
CA PRO A 124 2.99 -6.91 -11.72
C PRO A 124 3.86 -6.62 -12.95
N LEU A 125 4.82 -7.51 -13.26
CA LEU A 125 5.66 -7.38 -14.45
C LEU A 125 4.90 -7.59 -15.76
N LYS A 126 3.73 -8.24 -15.68
CA LYS A 126 2.78 -8.34 -16.78
C LYS A 126 1.41 -7.87 -16.30
N PRO A 127 0.72 -6.98 -17.03
CA PRO A 127 -0.61 -6.51 -16.65
C PRO A 127 -1.57 -7.68 -16.40
N ALA A 128 -2.37 -7.56 -15.33
CA ALA A 128 -3.35 -8.56 -14.90
C ALA A 128 -2.78 -9.96 -14.56
N LYS A 129 -1.47 -10.08 -14.28
CA LYS A 129 -0.81 -11.34 -13.89
C LYS A 129 -0.13 -11.20 -12.52
N ALA A 130 -0.65 -11.88 -11.51
CA ALA A 130 -0.21 -11.77 -10.13
C ALA A 130 0.97 -12.70 -9.75
N ASP A 131 1.54 -13.45 -10.70
CA ASP A 131 2.55 -14.48 -10.46
C ASP A 131 4.00 -13.96 -10.57
N LYS A 132 4.21 -12.75 -11.11
CA LYS A 132 5.53 -12.13 -11.25
C LYS A 132 5.49 -10.68 -10.82
N LEU A 133 6.09 -10.39 -9.68
CA LEU A 133 6.00 -9.11 -8.99
C LEU A 133 7.39 -8.48 -8.81
N ALA A 134 7.45 -7.16 -8.84
CA ALA A 134 8.64 -6.37 -8.51
C ALA A 134 8.29 -5.19 -7.61
N LYS A 135 9.29 -4.62 -6.94
CA LYS A 135 9.13 -3.37 -6.18
C LYS A 135 9.09 -2.18 -7.13
N LEU A 136 8.27 -1.19 -6.79
CA LEU A 136 8.28 0.10 -7.45
C LEU A 136 9.48 0.91 -6.95
N ILE A 137 10.33 1.37 -7.88
CA ILE A 137 11.49 2.21 -7.55
C ILE A 137 11.12 3.69 -7.59
N LEU A 138 10.45 4.11 -8.67
CA LEU A 138 10.11 5.50 -8.90
C LEU A 138 8.77 5.63 -9.64
N ASP A 139 7.92 6.51 -9.13
CA ASP A 139 6.70 7.04 -9.76
C ASP A 139 6.64 8.52 -9.35
N SER A 140 6.95 9.43 -10.27
CA SER A 140 7.20 10.86 -9.96
C SER A 140 6.81 11.75 -11.14
N ASN A 141 6.38 12.97 -10.84
CA ASN A 141 6.13 14.05 -11.79
C ASN A 141 7.12 15.23 -11.62
N ASP A 142 8.19 15.02 -10.86
CA ASP A 142 9.20 16.04 -10.60
C ASP A 142 9.98 16.41 -11.86
N LYS A 143 10.46 17.65 -11.90
CA LYS A 143 11.28 18.15 -13.01
C LYS A 143 12.75 18.08 -12.65
N TYR A 144 13.51 17.38 -13.49
CA TYR A 144 14.95 17.27 -13.37
C TYR A 144 15.65 17.96 -14.56
N THR A 145 16.78 18.60 -14.29
CA THR A 145 17.71 19.06 -15.33
C THR A 145 18.96 18.21 -15.24
N VAL A 146 19.29 17.49 -16.31
CA VAL A 146 20.46 16.60 -16.37
C VAL A 146 21.44 17.17 -17.38
N ARG A 147 22.66 17.50 -16.94
CA ARG A 147 23.72 17.93 -17.85
C ARG A 147 24.30 16.74 -18.60
N THR A 148 24.84 16.98 -19.79
CA THR A 148 25.54 15.94 -20.53
C THR A 148 26.70 15.34 -19.74
N GLY A 149 26.74 14.00 -19.68
CA GLY A 149 27.72 13.23 -18.90
C GLY A 149 27.41 13.11 -17.41
N GLU A 150 26.37 13.76 -16.89
CA GLU A 150 25.91 13.58 -15.52
C GLU A 150 24.87 12.46 -15.42
N LYS A 151 24.92 11.72 -14.32
CA LYS A 151 23.96 10.66 -14.00
C LYS A 151 22.91 11.18 -13.02
N LEU A 152 21.65 11.02 -13.38
CA LEU A 152 20.53 11.15 -12.46
C LEU A 152 20.26 9.77 -11.84
N ASP A 153 20.48 9.66 -10.53
CA ASP A 153 20.14 8.48 -9.75
C ASP A 153 18.61 8.36 -9.62
N LEU A 154 18.08 7.17 -9.90
CA LEU A 154 16.66 6.85 -9.78
C LEU A 154 16.38 5.99 -8.53
N GLY A 155 17.42 5.53 -7.82
CA GLY A 155 17.32 4.62 -6.69
C GLY A 155 17.67 3.16 -7.05
N ASP A 156 17.98 2.37 -6.02
CA ASP A 156 18.32 0.93 -6.12
C ASP A 156 19.43 0.61 -7.14
N GLY A 157 20.36 1.55 -7.35
CA GLY A 157 21.48 1.42 -8.28
C GLY A 157 21.14 1.69 -9.75
N TYR A 158 19.90 2.10 -10.06
CA TYR A 158 19.49 2.51 -11.40
C TYR A 158 19.75 4.00 -11.62
N ALA A 159 20.25 4.37 -12.79
CA ALA A 159 20.49 5.77 -13.15
C ALA A 159 20.26 6.01 -14.64
N ILE A 160 19.91 7.23 -15.00
CA ILE A 160 19.86 7.71 -16.40
C ILE A 160 20.91 8.77 -16.65
N GLU A 161 21.49 8.77 -17.85
CA GLU A 161 22.56 9.69 -18.24
C GLU A 161 22.22 10.32 -19.59
N ALA A 162 22.19 11.66 -19.64
CA ALA A 162 22.14 12.37 -20.90
C ALA A 162 23.54 12.30 -21.54
N LYS A 163 23.75 11.39 -22.50
CA LYS A 163 25.09 11.21 -23.09
C LYS A 163 25.51 12.39 -23.96
N GLN A 164 24.62 12.81 -24.85
CA GLN A 164 24.83 13.91 -25.81
C GLN A 164 23.48 14.56 -26.11
N VAL A 165 23.54 15.74 -26.72
CA VAL A 165 22.40 16.44 -27.31
C VAL A 165 22.79 16.76 -28.76
N ASP A 166 21.85 16.64 -29.69
CA ASP A 166 22.08 16.97 -31.09
C ASP A 166 22.40 18.47 -31.31
N VAL A 167 22.96 18.79 -32.46
CA VAL A 167 23.41 20.16 -32.78
C VAL A 167 22.29 21.20 -32.77
N ASP A 168 21.05 20.76 -33.02
CA ASP A 168 19.85 21.60 -33.05
C ASP A 168 19.18 21.74 -31.66
N GLY A 169 19.63 20.98 -30.65
CA GLY A 169 19.10 21.04 -29.28
C GLY A 169 17.70 20.44 -29.12
N LYS A 170 17.35 19.43 -29.92
CA LYS A 170 16.01 18.82 -29.99
C LYS A 170 16.00 17.31 -29.75
N LYS A 171 17.17 16.65 -29.62
CA LYS A 171 17.29 15.20 -29.37
C LYS A 171 18.48 14.86 -28.48
#